data_AF-A0A2D1U3S0-F1
#
_entry.id   AF-A0A2D1U3S0-F1
#
_cell.length_a   1.000
_cell.length_b   1.000
_cell.length_c   1.000
_cell.angle_alpha   90.00
_cell.angle_beta   90.00
_cell.angle_gamma   90.00
#
_symmetry.space_group_name_H-M   'P 1'
#
loop_
_entity.id
_entity.type
_entity.pdbx_description
1 polymer ?
#
loop_
_entity_poly.entity_id
_entity_poly.type
_entity_poly.pdbx_seq_one_letter_code
_entity_poly.pdbx_strand_id
1 'polypeptide(L)'
;MTVEEKTVVSIRYKMENSKGEVLEDIFEGLPISYLHGKGSILPSLEQELTGLNEGDEKKIFLSKENGFQDLDDDFHILVVIDKVRYASDEELKNGINPPLPDDYCGPDGCC
;
A
#
# COMPACT_ATOMS: atom_id res chain seq x y z
N MET A 1 -4.88 6.36 -15.44
CA MET A 1 -3.81 5.37 -15.69
C MET A 1 -4.15 4.08 -14.95
N THR A 2 -3.61 2.93 -15.34
CA THR A 2 -3.81 1.64 -14.65
C THR A 2 -2.61 1.28 -13.80
N VAL A 3 -2.84 0.53 -12.72
CA VAL A 3 -1.78 -0.08 -11.91
C VAL A 3 -1.06 -1.16 -12.73
N GLU A 4 0.24 -0.98 -12.96
CA GLU A 4 1.10 -1.90 -13.72
C GLU A 4 2.54 -1.91 -13.17
N GLU A 5 3.39 -2.81 -13.67
CA GLU A 5 4.80 -2.87 -13.27
C GLU A 5 5.49 -1.51 -13.45
N LYS A 6 6.40 -1.16 -12.53
CA LYS A 6 7.16 0.10 -12.54
C LYS A 6 6.28 1.36 -12.38
N THR A 7 5.10 1.21 -11.77
CA THR A 7 4.29 2.36 -11.35
C THR A 7 4.39 2.62 -9.86
N VAL A 8 4.37 3.89 -9.51
CA VAL A 8 4.11 4.35 -8.14
C VAL A 8 2.61 4.49 -7.99
N VAL A 9 2.07 3.72 -7.05
CA VAL A 9 0.65 3.67 -6.75
C VAL A 9 0.44 4.26 -5.36
N SER A 10 -0.32 5.35 -5.29
CA SER A 10 -0.76 5.94 -4.04
C SER A 10 -2.11 5.34 -3.67
N ILE A 11 -2.18 4.71 -2.51
CA ILE A 11 -3.38 4.03 -2.02
C ILE A 11 -3.75 4.50 -0.61
N ARG A 12 -5.04 4.48 -0.32
CA ARG A 12 -5.58 4.49 1.04
C ARG A 12 -6.21 3.14 1.31
N TYR A 13 -6.01 2.60 2.49
CA TYR A 13 -6.62 1.34 2.86
C TYR A 13 -7.09 1.33 4.31
N LYS A 14 -7.98 0.38 4.58
CA LYS A 14 -8.41 -0.01 5.92
C LYS A 14 -8.26 -1.51 6.04
N MET A 15 -7.57 -1.94 7.09
CA MET A 15 -7.38 -3.34 7.43
C MET A 15 -8.19 -3.67 8.68
N GLU A 16 -9.06 -4.65 8.57
CA GLU A 16 -9.91 -5.14 9.64
C GLU A 16 -9.69 -6.65 9.80
N ASN A 17 -9.68 -7.14 11.03
CA ASN A 17 -9.59 -8.59 11.29
C ASN A 17 -10.99 -9.24 11.27
N SER A 18 -11.01 -10.58 11.31
CA SER A 18 -12.22 -11.40 11.37
C SER A 18 -13.14 -11.09 12.57
N LYS A 19 -12.57 -10.50 13.63
CA LYS A 19 -13.27 -10.09 14.87
C LYS A 19 -13.91 -8.71 14.76
N GLY A 20 -13.70 -7.99 13.65
CA GLY A 20 -14.19 -6.64 13.41
C GLY A 20 -13.34 -5.55 14.07
N GLU A 21 -12.13 -5.89 14.52
CA GLU A 21 -11.16 -4.91 15.02
C GLU A 21 -10.42 -4.28 13.85
N VAL A 22 -10.44 -2.96 13.78
CA VAL A 22 -9.67 -2.19 12.81
C VAL A 22 -8.22 -2.18 13.27
N LEU A 23 -7.35 -2.81 12.50
CA LEU A 23 -5.91 -2.79 12.77
C LEU A 23 -5.28 -1.50 12.29
N GLU A 24 -5.68 -1.06 11.10
CA GLU A 24 -5.13 0.13 10.46
C GLU A 24 -6.21 0.78 9.59
N ASP A 25 -6.28 2.10 9.64
CA ASP A 25 -7.18 2.90 8.83
C ASP A 25 -6.47 4.18 8.42
N ILE A 26 -6.14 4.30 7.14
CA ILE A 26 -5.49 5.48 6.57
C ILE A 26 -6.43 6.27 5.66
N PHE A 27 -7.74 5.99 5.68
CA PHE A 27 -8.69 6.77 4.87
C PHE A 27 -8.76 8.23 5.30
N GLU A 28 -8.59 8.49 6.61
CA GLU A 28 -8.55 9.84 7.20
C GLU A 28 -7.15 10.47 7.17
N GLY A 29 -6.12 9.69 6.77
CA GLY A 29 -4.71 10.10 6.79
C GLY A 29 -4.15 10.47 5.42
N LEU A 30 -2.81 10.49 5.34
CA LEU A 30 -2.09 10.66 4.08
C LEU A 30 -2.07 9.33 3.30
N PRO A 31 -2.30 9.36 1.97
CA PRO A 31 -2.19 8.17 1.14
C PRO A 31 -0.74 7.64 1.18
N ILE A 32 -0.59 6.33 1.35
CA ILE A 32 0.72 5.69 1.25
C ILE A 32 1.04 5.43 -0.21
N SER A 33 2.31 5.51 -0.59
CA SER A 33 2.73 5.21 -1.95
C SER A 33 3.69 4.04 -1.97
N TYR A 34 3.47 3.10 -2.88
CA TYR A 34 4.33 1.93 -3.05
C TYR A 34 4.70 1.74 -4.52
N LEU A 35 5.75 0.95 -4.77
CA LEU A 35 6.27 0.66 -6.10
C LEU A 35 5.80 -0.72 -6.55
N HIS A 36 4.98 -0.75 -7.61
CA HIS A 36 4.40 -1.96 -8.14
C HIS A 36 5.42 -2.74 -9.00
N GLY A 37 5.50 -4.05 -8.81
CA GLY A 37 6.40 -4.96 -9.53
C GLY A 37 7.82 -5.03 -8.95
N LYS A 38 8.04 -4.52 -7.74
CA LYS A 38 9.33 -4.56 -7.03
C LYS A 38 9.32 -5.40 -5.77
N GLY A 39 8.19 -6.05 -5.45
CA GLY A 39 8.03 -6.79 -4.20
C GLY A 39 8.02 -5.88 -2.98
N SER A 40 7.57 -4.63 -3.13
CA SER A 40 7.39 -3.69 -2.01
C SER A 40 6.21 -4.06 -1.11
N ILE A 41 5.23 -4.78 -1.69
CA ILE A 41 4.07 -5.33 -0.97
C ILE A 41 3.94 -6.82 -1.28
N LEU A 42 3.00 -7.47 -0.60
CA LEU A 42 2.75 -8.90 -0.76
C LEU A 42 2.29 -9.22 -2.19
N PRO A 43 2.80 -10.29 -2.83
CA PRO A 43 2.55 -10.57 -4.24
C PRO A 43 1.07 -10.83 -4.53
N SER A 44 0.35 -11.54 -3.65
CA SER A 44 -1.09 -11.76 -3.81
C SER A 44 -1.88 -10.44 -3.75
N LEU A 45 -1.47 -9.51 -2.88
CA LEU A 45 -2.09 -8.19 -2.77
C LEU A 45 -1.77 -7.35 -4.01
N GLU A 46 -0.52 -7.40 -4.47
CA GLU A 46 -0.07 -6.71 -5.68
C GLU A 46 -0.90 -7.13 -6.89
N GLN A 47 -1.10 -8.44 -7.09
CA GLN A 47 -1.89 -8.98 -8.21
C GLN A 47 -3.36 -8.53 -8.18
N GLU A 48 -3.97 -8.44 -6.99
CA GLU A 48 -5.35 -7.95 -6.85
C GLU A 48 -5.50 -6.46 -7.19
N LEU A 49 -4.40 -5.70 -7.07
CA LEU A 49 -4.34 -4.27 -7.39
C LEU A 49 -3.98 -4.01 -8.85
N THR A 50 -3.31 -4.95 -9.52
CA THR A 50 -2.94 -4.84 -10.93
C THR A 50 -4.16 -4.62 -11.81
N GLY A 51 -4.10 -3.63 -12.69
CA GLY A 51 -5.19 -3.29 -13.62
C GLY A 51 -6.29 -2.39 -13.05
N LEU A 52 -6.24 -2.01 -11.77
CA LEU A 52 -7.14 -0.99 -11.21
C LEU A 52 -6.77 0.41 -11.71
N ASN A 53 -7.75 1.31 -11.76
CA ASN A 53 -7.55 2.71 -12.15
C ASN A 53 -7.55 3.64 -10.94
N GLU A 54 -7.09 4.87 -11.17
CA GLU A 54 -7.23 5.96 -10.22
C GLU A 54 -8.70 6.21 -9.86
N GLY A 55 -9.00 6.20 -8.57
CA GLY A 55 -10.35 6.29 -8.00
C GLY A 55 -11.06 4.95 -7.78
N ASP A 56 -10.50 3.83 -8.24
CA ASP A 56 -11.11 2.51 -7.99
C ASP A 56 -10.95 2.08 -6.54
N GLU A 57 -12.00 1.43 -6.04
CA GLU A 57 -12.04 0.77 -4.74
C GLU A 57 -12.09 -0.74 -4.93
N LYS A 58 -11.28 -1.47 -4.16
CA LYS A 58 -11.27 -2.92 -4.14
C LYS A 58 -11.28 -3.42 -2.70
N LYS A 59 -12.13 -4.40 -2.42
CA LYS A 59 -12.08 -5.15 -1.17
C LYS A 59 -11.35 -6.47 -1.40
N ILE A 60 -10.34 -6.72 -0.60
CA ILE A 60 -9.44 -7.86 -0.70
C ILE A 60 -9.54 -8.64 0.61
N PHE A 61 -9.67 -9.96 0.49
CA PHE A 61 -9.73 -10.86 1.63
C PHE A 61 -8.40 -11.62 1.74
N LEU A 62 -7.74 -11.46 2.87
CA LEU A 62 -6.49 -12.12 3.21
C LEU A 62 -6.80 -13.26 4.17
N SER A 63 -6.67 -14.48 3.69
CA SER A 63 -6.74 -15.68 4.50
C SER A 63 -5.46 -16.49 4.33
N LYS A 64 -5.24 -17.43 5.24
CA LYS A 64 -4.15 -18.41 5.15
C LYS A 64 -4.13 -19.13 3.79
N GLU A 65 -5.31 -19.39 3.22
CA GLU A 65 -5.49 -20.06 1.93
C GLU A 65 -5.07 -19.17 0.74
N ASN A 66 -5.11 -17.84 0.88
CA ASN A 66 -4.70 -16.89 -0.17
C ASN A 66 -3.19 -16.61 -0.21
N GLY A 67 -2.39 -17.43 0.48
CA GLY A 67 -0.93 -17.35 0.52
C GLY A 67 -0.37 -16.56 1.71
N PHE A 68 -1.22 -16.09 2.61
CA PHE A 68 -0.83 -15.33 3.80
C PHE A 68 -0.61 -16.29 4.98
N GLN A 69 0.37 -17.18 4.82
CA GLN A 69 0.60 -18.33 5.72
C GLN A 69 1.05 -17.95 7.14
N ASP A 70 1.57 -16.73 7.31
CA ASP A 70 2.01 -16.18 8.60
C ASP A 70 0.89 -15.41 9.35
N LEU A 71 -0.34 -15.41 8.82
CA LEU A 71 -1.47 -14.79 9.49
C LEU A 71 -2.21 -15.83 10.36
N ASP A 72 -2.32 -15.55 11.66
CA ASP A 72 -3.10 -16.35 12.61
C ASP A 72 -4.61 -16.13 12.47
N ASP A 73 -5.02 -15.06 11.79
CA ASP A 73 -6.41 -14.62 11.61
C ASP A 73 -6.68 -14.23 10.14
N ASP A 74 -7.95 -14.20 9.75
CA ASP A 74 -8.37 -13.64 8.46
C ASP A 74 -8.50 -12.12 8.54
N PHE A 75 -8.11 -11.44 7.46
CA PHE A 75 -8.17 -9.98 7.37
C PHE A 75 -8.91 -9.52 6.11
N HIS A 76 -9.67 -8.44 6.26
CA HIS A 76 -10.31 -7.73 5.18
C HIS A 76 -9.59 -6.41 4.96
N ILE A 77 -9.07 -6.20 3.77
CA ILE A 77 -8.46 -4.94 3.36
C ILE A 77 -9.38 -4.26 2.36
N LEU A 78 -9.87 -3.08 2.68
CA LEU A 78 -10.52 -2.18 1.73
C LEU A 78 -9.46 -1.21 1.24
N VAL A 79 -9.17 -1.19 -0.06
CA VAL A 79 -8.14 -0.33 -0.66
C VAL A 79 -8.74 0.53 -1.75
N VAL A 80 -8.36 1.80 -1.77
CA VAL A 80 -8.74 2.79 -2.78
C VAL A 80 -7.48 3.32 -3.44
N ILE A 81 -7.47 3.29 -4.77
CA ILE A 81 -6.39 3.85 -5.56
C ILE A 81 -6.60 5.36 -5.65
N ASP A 82 -5.72 6.13 -5.03
CA ASP A 82 -5.79 7.59 -5.06
C ASP A 82 -5.14 8.14 -6.33
N LYS A 83 -3.97 7.60 -6.67
CA LYS A 83 -3.17 8.06 -7.80
C LYS A 83 -2.27 6.98 -8.36
N VAL A 84 -2.05 6.99 -9.66
CA VAL A 84 -1.13 6.07 -10.34
C VAL A 84 -0.24 6.87 -11.27
N ARG A 85 1.08 6.70 -11.14
CA ARG A 85 2.06 7.33 -12.03
C ARG A 85 3.19 6.37 -12.36
N TYR A 86 3.92 6.61 -13.44
CA TYR A 86 5.17 5.91 -13.68
C TYR A 86 6.22 6.28 -12.62
N ALA A 87 7.00 5.29 -12.21
CA ALA A 87 8.16 5.49 -11.36
C ALA A 87 9.31 6.06 -12.17
N SER A 88 10.07 6.96 -11.54
CA SER A 88 11.30 7.50 -12.12
C SER A 88 12.42 6.45 -12.04
N ASP A 89 13.43 6.55 -12.91
CA ASP A 89 14.59 5.64 -12.89
C ASP A 89 15.28 5.56 -11.51
N GLU A 90 15.32 6.68 -10.79
CA GLU A 90 15.85 6.72 -9.42
C GLU A 90 14.99 5.93 -8.44
N GLU A 91 13.66 6.02 -8.54
CA GLU A 91 12.72 5.27 -7.68
C GLU A 91 12.78 3.78 -7.99
N LEU A 92 12.96 3.41 -9.27
CA LEU A 92 13.16 2.03 -9.67
C LEU A 92 14.48 1.45 -9.15
N LYS A 93 15.51 2.29 -9.00
CA LYS A 93 16.81 1.88 -8.49
C LYS A 93 16.85 1.83 -6.96
N ASN A 94 16.34 2.87 -6.31
CA ASN A 94 16.53 3.14 -4.88
C ASN A 94 15.27 2.88 -4.03
N GLY A 95 14.13 2.58 -4.66
CA GLY A 95 12.83 2.53 -3.99
C GLY A 95 12.18 3.91 -3.87
N ILE A 96 10.97 3.94 -3.32
CA ILE A 96 10.28 5.20 -3.02
C ILE A 96 10.78 5.67 -1.66
N ASN A 97 11.42 6.85 -1.62
CA ASN A 97 11.60 7.57 -0.38
C ASN A 97 10.34 8.42 -0.17
N PRO A 98 9.42 8.07 0.77
CA PRO A 98 8.35 8.97 1.10
C PRO A 98 8.97 10.31 1.53
N PRO A 99 8.37 11.46 1.19
CA PRO A 99 8.82 12.71 1.77
C PRO A 99 8.78 12.55 3.29
N LEU A 100 9.92 12.75 3.95
CA LEU A 100 9.94 12.84 5.40
C LEU A 100 8.97 13.97 5.78
N PRO A 101 8.10 13.80 6.79
CA PRO A 101 7.35 14.91 7.33
C PRO A 101 8.32 16.08 7.59
N ASP A 102 7.93 17.31 7.27
CA ASP A 102 8.78 18.48 7.56
C ASP A 102 9.16 18.57 9.06
N ASP A 103 8.37 17.94 9.94
CA ASP A 103 8.61 17.81 11.38
C ASP A 103 9.42 16.55 11.80
N TYR A 104 10.06 15.84 10.86
CA TYR A 104 10.95 14.72 11.20
C TYR A 104 12.26 15.23 11.79
N CYS A 105 12.21 15.63 13.06
CA CYS A 105 13.39 15.82 13.88
C CYS A 105 13.98 14.43 14.15
N GLY A 106 15.14 14.14 13.54
CA GLY A 106 15.85 12.87 13.74
C GLY A 106 16.19 12.60 15.22
N PRO A 107 16.80 11.44 15.54
CA PRO A 107 17.13 11.06 16.92
C PRO A 107 18.05 12.07 17.65
N ASP A 108 18.66 13.00 16.93
CA ASP A 108 19.47 14.10 17.47
C ASP A 108 18.68 15.36 17.87
N GLY A 109 17.34 15.33 17.83
CA GLY A 109 16.47 16.22 18.62
C GLY A 109 16.74 17.73 18.48
N CYS A 110 17.27 18.20 17.36
CA CYS A 110 17.46 19.63 17.10
C CYS A 110 16.47 20.07 16.03
N CYS A 111 15.36 20.67 16.47
CA CYS A 111 14.57 21.62 15.67
C CYS A 111 15.25 22.98 15.67
#